data_AF-A0A1Y6MDJ1-F1
#
_entry.id   AF-A0A1Y6MDJ1-F1
#
_cell.length_a   1.000
_cell.length_b   1.000
_cell.length_c   1.000
_cell.angle_alpha   90.00
_cell.angle_beta   90.00
_cell.angle_gamma   90.00
#
_symmetry.space_group_name_H-M   'P 1'
#
loop_
_entity.id
_entity.type
_entity.pdbx_description
1 polymer ?
#
loop_
_entity_poly.entity_id
_entity_poly.type
_entity_poly.pdbx_seq_one_letter_code
_entity_poly.pdbx_strand_id
1 'polypeptide(L)'
;MLTVATAAPNKAILSERIQKLISGLSNGVYEREETIKLCLLAALAGESVFLLGPPGIAKSLIAKRLIQAFDDSKFFDYLMTRFSTPEEVFGPLSIQELKDNGKYVRLIDGYLPTAQVVFLDEIWKAGPAILNTLLTVVNERTFKNGQDILPIPMRLLITASNELPDADSGLDALYDRMLVRVFVNRIQEKSNFKSMLMGDGCGLTSIDPALTIKDDEYQNWQQHIEDVTLTDTLFEKIYQLKSMIEARSGEITEHAAESELYISDRRWKKSVRLLKASAFFNGREQINPLDLLLLQDCLWHSPESRNVIVSIMQEFAIKYAFNQKDAVADAKQTLVLIEAINQDICTQLALTFTRESTMRKEWFKYNFATATRFNINNNPRMIKLVMLQQNTSVSEQELGDSRWVYIDGDEFDKKIRTGKCDIYGFVNKNTHLCRLQFEIDAENRLVIKDIANRPVLVGVAGNKGLKTSQQQQWQQEVDQAMAKITESEHNIIKARTSFHGALPHNFISGDFPAMIEQSLNDCVEEVAEIKLVAEKSAFRITHMDEYFSQQ
;
A
#
# COMPACT_ATOMS: atom_id res chain seq x y z
N MET A 1 38.87 34.80 8.25
CA MET A 1 37.55 34.17 8.13
C MET A 1 37.54 33.35 6.85
N LEU A 2 37.90 32.07 6.94
CA LEU A 2 37.73 31.10 5.86
C LEU A 2 36.36 30.46 6.10
N THR A 3 35.42 30.74 5.21
CA THR A 3 34.13 30.04 5.12
C THR A 3 34.41 28.57 4.83
N VAL A 4 34.29 27.72 5.84
CA VAL A 4 34.22 26.28 5.68
C VAL A 4 32.90 26.01 4.94
N ALA A 5 33.00 25.78 3.64
CA ALA A 5 31.89 25.20 2.89
C ALA A 5 31.65 23.81 3.49
N THR A 6 30.56 23.67 4.26
CA THR A 6 30.08 22.41 4.80
C THR A 6 29.70 21.52 3.61
N ALA A 7 30.59 20.61 3.24
CA ALA A 7 30.30 19.61 2.23
C ALA A 7 29.06 18.83 2.67
N ALA A 8 28.05 18.76 1.80
CA ALA A 8 26.86 17.95 2.06
C ALA A 8 27.30 16.54 2.45
N PRO A 9 26.79 15.97 3.57
CA PRO A 9 27.18 14.64 3.98
C PRO A 9 26.89 13.66 2.83
N ASN A 10 27.87 12.82 2.48
CA ASN A 10 27.66 11.82 1.44
C ASN A 10 26.60 10.83 1.95
N LYS A 11 25.37 10.98 1.45
CA LYS A 11 24.14 10.38 1.97
C LYS A 11 24.18 8.85 2.02
N ALA A 12 24.89 8.22 1.07
CA ALA A 12 25.10 6.77 1.07
C ALA A 12 26.00 6.30 2.23
N ILE A 13 27.07 7.06 2.52
CA ILE A 13 27.98 6.78 3.64
C ILE A 13 27.26 6.97 4.98
N LEU A 14 26.36 7.96 5.06
CA LEU A 14 25.52 8.18 6.24
C LEU A 14 24.60 6.98 6.51
N SER A 15 23.91 6.47 5.49
CA SER A 15 23.04 5.29 5.62
C SER A 15 23.81 4.07 6.12
N GLU A 16 25.00 3.81 5.55
CA GLU A 16 25.87 2.71 6.00
C GLU A 16 26.36 2.89 7.45
N ARG A 17 26.72 4.12 7.84
CA ARG A 17 27.11 4.45 9.23
C ARG A 17 25.96 4.20 10.20
N ILE A 18 24.75 4.63 9.87
CA ILE A 18 23.56 4.41 10.69
C ILE A 18 23.23 2.91 10.80
N GLN A 19 23.35 2.16 9.71
CA GLN A 19 23.16 0.71 9.73
C GLN A 19 24.16 0.03 10.66
N LYS A 20 25.46 0.38 10.58
CA LYS A 20 26.49 -0.13 11.49
C LYS A 20 26.21 0.24 12.95
N LEU A 21 25.74 1.47 13.20
CA LEU A 21 25.35 1.93 14.52
C LEU A 21 24.17 1.12 15.09
N ILE A 22 23.14 0.87 14.27
CA ILE A 22 21.99 0.02 14.63
C ILE A 22 22.46 -1.40 14.97
N SER A 23 23.33 -2.00 14.15
CA SER A 23 23.87 -3.33 14.41
C SER A 23 24.69 -3.37 15.72
N GLY A 24 25.48 -2.34 16.00
CA GLY A 24 26.22 -2.21 17.26
C GLY A 24 25.31 -2.09 18.48
N LEU A 25 24.25 -1.28 18.38
CA LEU A 25 23.25 -1.07 19.45
C LEU A 25 22.41 -2.33 19.72
N SER A 26 22.09 -3.08 18.67
CA SER A 26 21.24 -4.28 18.74
C SER A 26 21.99 -5.51 19.25
N ASN A 27 23.33 -5.47 19.28
CA ASN A 27 24.14 -6.58 19.74
C ASN A 27 23.89 -6.90 21.23
N GLY A 28 23.49 -8.15 21.50
CA GLY A 28 23.12 -8.62 22.84
C GLY A 28 21.71 -8.20 23.29
N VAL A 29 20.87 -7.67 22.39
CA VAL A 29 19.45 -7.40 22.66
C VAL A 29 18.57 -8.23 21.71
N TYR A 30 18.05 -9.35 22.21
CA TYR A 30 17.25 -10.28 21.44
C TYR A 30 15.79 -9.78 21.25
N GLU A 31 15.24 -9.95 20.05
CA GLU A 31 13.85 -9.59 19.67
C GLU A 31 13.46 -8.12 19.88
N ARG A 32 14.43 -7.20 19.86
CA ARG A 32 14.17 -5.75 20.07
C ARG A 32 14.93 -4.84 19.11
N GLU A 33 15.41 -5.42 18.02
CA GLU A 33 16.10 -4.67 16.98
C GLU A 33 15.20 -3.55 16.42
N GLU A 34 13.92 -3.85 16.18
CA GLU A 34 12.93 -2.87 15.70
C GLU A 34 12.70 -1.73 16.69
N THR A 35 12.58 -2.05 17.98
CA THR A 35 12.46 -1.02 19.02
C THR A 35 13.68 -0.12 19.07
N ILE A 36 14.89 -0.67 18.95
CA ILE A 36 16.14 0.11 18.93
C ILE A 36 16.20 0.99 17.68
N LYS A 37 15.84 0.46 16.51
CA LYS A 37 15.75 1.22 15.24
C LYS A 37 14.81 2.42 15.37
N LEU A 38 13.60 2.21 15.86
CA LEU A 38 12.61 3.26 16.05
C LEU A 38 13.04 4.30 17.09
N CYS A 39 13.61 3.85 18.21
CA CYS A 39 14.12 4.76 19.23
C CYS A 39 15.29 5.61 18.73
N LEU A 40 16.21 5.02 17.96
CA LEU A 40 17.31 5.74 17.34
C LEU A 40 16.78 6.77 16.34
N LEU A 41 15.81 6.39 15.49
CA LEU A 41 15.19 7.31 14.55
C LEU A 41 14.50 8.48 15.26
N ALA A 42 13.76 8.21 16.34
CA ALA A 42 13.14 9.26 17.15
C ALA A 42 14.20 10.18 17.78
N ALA A 43 15.29 9.62 18.30
CA ALA A 43 16.40 10.38 18.87
C ALA A 43 17.04 11.32 17.84
N LEU A 44 17.24 10.80 16.64
CA LEU A 44 17.79 11.54 15.50
C LEU A 44 16.82 12.60 14.96
N ALA A 45 15.51 12.37 15.04
CA ALA A 45 14.48 13.33 14.64
C ALA A 45 14.18 14.39 15.72
N GLY A 46 14.72 14.21 16.94
CA GLY A 46 14.41 15.03 18.11
C GLY A 46 13.03 14.76 18.70
N GLU A 47 12.43 13.61 18.42
CA GLU A 47 11.09 13.22 18.88
C GLU A 47 11.15 12.30 20.11
N SER A 48 10.01 12.15 20.79
CA SER A 48 9.88 11.35 22.02
C SER A 48 9.28 9.98 21.76
N VAL A 49 9.69 8.99 22.57
CA VAL A 49 9.26 7.60 22.50
C VAL A 49 8.58 7.16 23.79
N PHE A 50 7.48 6.43 23.68
CA PHE A 50 6.80 5.74 24.77
C PHE A 50 6.95 4.22 24.63
N LEU A 51 7.41 3.56 25.68
CA LEU A 51 7.61 2.12 25.77
C LEU A 51 6.56 1.48 26.70
N LEU A 52 5.58 0.82 26.10
CA LEU A 52 4.56 0.05 26.81
C LEU A 52 4.98 -1.42 26.92
N GLY A 53 4.79 -2.04 28.08
CA GLY A 53 5.03 -3.48 28.26
C GLY A 53 5.19 -3.89 29.72
N PRO A 54 5.24 -5.19 30.05
CA PRO A 54 5.39 -5.64 31.44
C PRO A 54 6.75 -5.25 32.06
N PRO A 55 6.87 -5.25 33.40
CA PRO A 55 8.15 -5.04 34.07
C PRO A 55 9.14 -6.16 33.77
N GLY A 56 10.44 -5.86 33.84
CA GLY A 56 11.51 -6.85 33.64
C GLY A 56 11.88 -7.13 32.18
N ILE A 57 11.29 -6.41 31.21
CA ILE A 57 11.64 -6.52 29.79
C ILE A 57 12.77 -5.57 29.38
N ALA A 58 13.75 -5.29 30.25
CA ALA A 58 14.94 -4.48 29.95
C ALA A 58 14.68 -3.15 29.18
N LYS A 59 13.58 -2.43 29.48
CA LYS A 59 13.29 -1.10 28.88
C LYS A 59 14.39 -0.09 29.19
N SER A 60 14.88 -0.11 30.44
CA SER A 60 16.01 0.70 30.88
C SER A 60 17.31 0.35 30.15
N LEU A 61 17.50 -0.90 29.70
CA LEU A 61 18.66 -1.29 28.90
C LEU A 61 18.63 -0.62 27.53
N ILE A 62 17.46 -0.52 26.88
CA ILE A 62 17.30 0.15 25.58
C ILE A 62 17.71 1.61 25.70
N ALA A 63 17.22 2.30 26.74
CA ALA A 63 17.61 3.69 27.01
C ALA A 63 19.13 3.82 27.22
N LYS A 64 19.74 2.93 28.01
CA LYS A 64 21.18 2.93 28.26
C LYS A 64 22.01 2.68 26.99
N ARG A 65 21.54 1.83 26.09
CA ARG A 65 22.20 1.58 24.80
C ARG A 65 22.15 2.81 23.91
N LEU A 66 21.02 3.52 23.86
CA LEU A 66 20.87 4.71 23.01
C LEU A 66 21.80 5.87 23.41
N ILE A 67 22.18 5.97 24.68
CA ILE A 67 23.19 6.94 25.13
C ILE A 67 24.52 6.71 24.41
N GLN A 68 24.91 5.44 24.24
CA GLN A 68 26.17 5.08 23.59
C GLN A 68 26.21 5.50 22.11
N ALA A 69 25.06 5.83 21.51
CA ALA A 69 24.99 6.34 20.15
C ALA A 69 25.49 7.78 20.03
N PHE A 70 25.50 8.56 21.13
CA PHE A 70 25.88 9.96 21.16
C PHE A 70 27.18 10.17 21.92
N ASP A 71 28.07 10.99 21.36
CA ASP A 71 29.33 11.36 22.02
C ASP A 71 29.07 12.32 23.19
N ASP A 72 29.78 12.13 24.31
CA ASP A 72 29.71 12.95 25.53
C ASP A 72 28.29 13.33 26.02
N SER A 73 27.33 12.41 25.88
CA SER A 73 25.93 12.69 26.18
C SER A 73 25.59 12.59 27.66
N LYS A 74 25.01 13.67 28.21
CA LYS A 74 24.46 13.69 29.57
C LYS A 74 23.14 12.89 29.62
N PHE A 75 23.13 11.84 30.43
CA PHE A 75 21.97 10.98 30.65
C PHE A 75 21.32 11.22 32.00
N PHE A 76 19.99 11.19 32.01
CA PHE A 76 19.20 11.23 33.22
C PHE A 76 18.22 10.05 33.24
N ASP A 77 18.37 9.13 34.20
CA ASP A 77 17.38 8.11 34.52
C ASP A 77 16.68 8.38 35.83
N TYR A 78 15.35 8.24 35.83
CA TYR A 78 14.57 8.37 37.05
C TYR A 78 13.32 7.48 37.02
N LEU A 79 13.07 6.77 38.12
CA LEU A 79 11.86 5.97 38.33
C LEU A 79 10.81 6.82 39.03
N MET A 80 9.70 7.08 38.34
CA MET A 80 8.62 7.90 38.87
C MET A 80 7.81 7.12 39.90
N THR A 81 7.55 7.78 41.03
CA THR A 81 6.68 7.27 42.09
C THR A 81 5.61 8.31 42.41
N ARG A 82 4.56 7.89 43.12
CA ARG A 82 3.49 8.79 43.57
C ARG A 82 3.97 9.87 44.55
N PHE A 83 5.17 9.69 45.11
CA PHE A 83 5.79 10.61 46.05
C PHE A 83 6.94 11.41 45.44
N SER A 84 7.24 11.18 44.16
CA SER A 84 8.32 11.88 43.47
C SER A 84 8.05 13.38 43.48
N THR A 85 9.05 14.13 43.92
CA THR A 85 8.96 15.59 44.00
C THR A 85 9.61 16.25 42.77
N PRO A 86 9.18 17.46 42.38
CA PRO A 86 9.85 18.21 41.31
C PRO A 86 11.34 18.47 41.58
N GLU A 87 11.77 18.48 42.84
CA GLU A 87 13.17 18.70 43.24
C GLU A 87 14.07 17.52 42.84
N GLU A 88 13.55 16.30 42.88
CA GLU A 88 14.28 15.09 42.46
C GLU A 88 14.45 15.01 40.95
N VAL A 89 13.52 15.57 40.18
CA VAL A 89 13.50 15.48 38.71
C VAL A 89 14.19 16.67 38.06
N PHE A 90 13.92 17.88 38.55
CA PHE A 90 14.39 19.13 37.96
C PHE A 90 15.51 19.81 38.75
N GLY A 91 15.89 19.25 39.90
CA GLY A 91 16.93 19.76 40.77
C GLY A 91 16.40 20.53 41.99
N PRO A 92 17.11 20.43 43.14
CA PRO A 92 16.71 21.08 44.39
C PRO A 92 16.87 22.60 44.30
N LEU A 93 16.16 23.31 45.18
CA LEU A 93 16.31 24.76 45.32
C LEU A 93 17.63 25.10 46.01
N SER A 94 18.31 26.14 45.51
CA SER A 94 19.51 26.68 46.13
C SER A 94 19.13 27.44 47.41
N ILE A 95 19.51 26.88 48.56
CA ILE A 95 19.26 27.50 49.87
C ILE A 95 20.06 28.81 50.03
N GLN A 96 21.22 28.92 49.38
CA GLN A 96 22.06 30.12 49.41
C GLN A 96 21.37 31.28 48.67
N GLU A 97 20.94 31.04 47.43
CA GLU A 97 20.23 32.04 46.62
C GLU A 97 18.92 32.50 47.28
N LEU A 98 18.21 31.56 47.93
CA LEU A 98 16.97 31.87 48.64
C LEU A 98 17.23 32.74 49.88
N LYS A 99 18.31 32.46 50.64
CA LYS A 99 18.65 33.20 51.87
C LYS A 99 19.28 34.57 51.59
N ASP A 100 20.19 34.63 50.62
CA ASP A 100 21.02 35.82 50.39
C ASP A 100 20.34 36.81 49.43
N ASN A 101 19.62 36.31 48.42
CA ASN A 101 19.03 37.12 47.36
C ASN A 101 17.50 37.06 47.29
N GLY A 102 16.84 36.21 48.09
CA GLY A 102 15.39 36.00 48.05
C GLY A 102 14.89 35.40 46.73
N LYS A 103 15.78 34.78 45.94
CA LYS A 103 15.46 34.24 44.60
C LYS A 103 15.21 32.74 44.66
N TYR A 104 14.22 32.29 43.90
CA TYR A 104 13.90 30.87 43.73
C TYR A 104 14.69 30.28 42.56
N VAL A 105 15.96 29.95 42.79
CA VAL A 105 16.84 29.33 41.77
C VAL A 105 17.09 27.86 42.11
N ARG A 106 16.94 26.97 41.12
CA ARG A 106 17.22 25.53 41.20
C ARG A 106 18.61 25.19 40.70
N LEU A 107 19.22 24.20 41.36
CA LEU A 107 20.47 23.56 40.95
C LEU A 107 20.16 22.47 39.92
N ILE A 108 20.34 22.79 38.64
CA ILE A 108 19.90 21.94 37.51
C ILE A 108 20.99 21.00 36.96
N ASP A 109 22.22 21.11 37.47
CA ASP A 109 23.35 20.30 37.00
C ASP A 109 23.16 18.83 37.37
N GLY A 110 23.18 17.95 36.36
CA GLY A 110 22.96 16.51 36.52
C GLY A 110 21.48 16.10 36.54
N TYR A 111 20.55 17.05 36.39
CA TYR A 111 19.12 16.81 36.32
C TYR A 111 18.57 16.95 34.88
N LEU A 112 17.28 16.69 34.73
CA LEU A 112 16.56 16.72 33.46
C LEU A 112 16.86 17.97 32.60
N PRO A 113 16.91 19.22 33.13
CA PRO A 113 17.12 20.41 32.30
C PRO A 113 18.49 20.47 31.60
N THR A 114 19.49 19.73 32.07
CA THR A 114 20.84 19.70 31.47
C THR A 114 21.13 18.41 30.69
N ALA A 115 20.21 17.45 30.70
CA ALA A 115 20.37 16.16 30.03
C ALA A 115 19.98 16.21 28.55
N GLN A 116 20.73 15.47 27.72
CA GLN A 116 20.42 15.30 26.30
C GLN A 116 19.49 14.11 26.07
N VAL A 117 19.67 13.04 26.85
CA VAL A 117 18.84 11.83 26.81
C VAL A 117 18.20 11.64 28.17
N VAL A 118 16.87 11.57 28.19
CA VAL A 118 16.06 11.47 29.41
C VAL A 118 15.27 10.18 29.37
N PHE A 119 15.39 9.36 30.42
CA PHE A 119 14.60 8.14 30.62
C PHE A 119 13.74 8.25 31.88
N LEU A 120 12.43 8.20 31.72
CA LEU A 120 11.46 8.25 32.83
C LEU A 120 10.67 6.94 32.86
N ASP A 121 10.88 6.13 33.90
CA ASP A 121 10.13 4.89 34.10
C ASP A 121 8.89 5.14 34.99
N GLU A 122 7.82 4.37 34.76
CA GLU A 122 6.51 4.50 35.41
C GLU A 122 5.90 5.92 35.34
N ILE A 123 5.96 6.56 34.16
CA ILE A 123 5.57 7.96 33.97
C ILE A 123 4.17 8.34 34.47
N TRP A 124 3.21 7.41 34.43
CA TRP A 124 1.84 7.66 34.89
C TRP A 124 1.66 7.71 36.41
N LYS A 125 2.68 7.30 37.17
CA LYS A 125 2.67 7.42 38.64
C LYS A 125 3.16 8.79 39.13
N ALA A 126 3.66 9.64 38.24
CA ALA A 126 4.19 10.96 38.60
C ALA A 126 3.08 11.92 39.07
N GLY A 127 3.44 12.83 39.99
CA GLY A 127 2.52 13.85 40.47
C GLY A 127 2.17 14.91 39.40
N PRO A 128 1.00 15.58 39.49
CA PRO A 128 0.55 16.58 38.50
C PRO A 128 1.54 17.73 38.26
N ALA A 129 2.27 18.15 39.30
CA ALA A 129 3.28 19.22 39.19
C ALA A 129 4.44 18.85 38.25
N ILE A 130 4.88 17.58 38.27
CA ILE A 130 5.94 17.08 37.40
C ILE A 130 5.42 17.03 35.97
N LEU A 131 4.23 16.47 35.77
CA LEU A 131 3.61 16.28 34.46
C LEU A 131 3.36 17.61 33.74
N ASN A 132 2.83 18.63 34.43
CA ASN A 132 2.64 19.96 33.86
C ASN A 132 3.95 20.61 33.43
N THR A 133 5.01 20.43 34.22
CA THR A 133 6.34 20.93 33.87
C THR A 133 6.91 20.18 32.66
N LEU A 134 6.73 18.85 32.61
CA LEU A 134 7.12 18.02 31.47
C LEU A 134 6.39 18.41 30.18
N LEU A 135 5.12 18.83 30.25
CA LEU A 135 4.39 19.34 29.08
C LEU A 135 5.08 20.56 28.45
N THR A 136 5.58 21.48 29.28
CA THR A 136 6.35 22.65 28.81
C THR A 136 7.69 22.23 28.24
N VAL A 137 8.41 21.34 28.93
CA VAL A 137 9.71 20.80 28.48
C VAL A 137 9.61 20.11 27.11
N VAL A 138 8.58 19.29 26.89
CA VAL A 138 8.40 18.55 25.64
C VAL A 138 7.96 19.46 24.48
N ASN A 139 7.15 20.48 24.74
CA ASN A 139 6.65 21.38 23.69
C ASN A 139 7.62 22.50 23.34
N GLU A 140 8.04 23.24 24.36
CA GLU A 140 8.79 24.49 24.20
C GLU A 140 10.30 24.24 24.24
N ARG A 141 10.75 23.06 24.72
CA ARG A 141 12.17 22.76 25.00
C ARG A 141 12.79 23.80 25.91
N THR A 142 11.99 24.37 26.82
CA THR A 142 12.41 25.36 27.81
C THR A 142 12.03 24.93 29.21
N PHE A 143 12.82 25.36 30.18
CA PHE A 143 12.58 25.17 31.60
C PHE A 143 12.55 26.53 32.30
N LYS A 144 11.53 26.77 33.11
CA LYS A 144 11.43 27.99 33.93
C LYS A 144 12.16 27.75 35.26
N ASN A 145 13.32 28.36 35.41
CA ASN A 145 14.11 28.34 36.64
C ASN A 145 13.90 29.64 37.42
N GLY A 146 12.80 29.71 38.18
CA GLY A 146 12.41 30.95 38.86
C GLY A 146 11.93 31.99 37.86
N GLN A 147 12.72 33.05 37.67
CA GLN A 147 12.42 34.13 36.70
C GLN A 147 13.02 33.88 35.32
N ASP A 148 14.07 33.06 35.23
CA ASP A 148 14.79 32.82 33.98
C ASP A 148 14.21 31.62 33.21
N ILE A 149 14.20 31.74 31.88
CA ILE A 149 13.78 30.67 30.97
C ILE A 149 15.04 30.11 30.31
N LEU A 150 15.34 28.84 30.60
CA LEU A 150 16.53 28.16 30.11
C LEU A 150 16.16 27.18 28.99
N PRO A 151 16.89 27.18 27.85
CA PRO A 151 16.70 26.16 26.82
C PRO A 151 17.24 24.82 27.28
N ILE A 152 16.55 23.74 26.93
CA ILE A 152 16.90 22.36 27.31
C ILE A 152 17.50 21.67 26.09
N PRO A 153 18.74 21.15 26.15
CA PRO A 153 19.40 20.45 25.04
C PRO A 153 18.89 19.02 24.84
N MET A 154 17.66 18.73 25.23
CA MET A 154 17.07 17.39 25.15
C MET A 154 16.90 16.99 23.69
N ARG A 155 17.54 15.89 23.29
CA ARG A 155 17.40 15.25 21.98
C ARG A 155 16.30 14.19 22.03
N LEU A 156 16.37 13.33 23.04
CA LEU A 156 15.49 12.18 23.17
C LEU A 156 14.86 12.14 24.56
N LEU A 157 13.53 11.98 24.56
CA LEU A 157 12.76 11.61 25.74
C LEU A 157 12.21 10.20 25.53
N ILE A 158 12.62 9.27 26.39
CA ILE A 158 12.06 7.92 26.46
C ILE A 158 11.26 7.83 27.75
N THR A 159 9.99 7.49 27.63
CA THR A 159 9.14 7.19 28.77
C THR A 159 8.72 5.73 28.73
N ALA A 160 8.62 5.10 29.90
CA ALA A 160 8.19 3.72 30.03
C ALA A 160 7.03 3.62 31.02
N SER A 161 6.11 2.71 30.74
CA SER A 161 5.04 2.35 31.67
C SER A 161 4.55 0.91 31.42
N ASN A 162 3.97 0.32 32.45
CA ASN A 162 3.30 -0.98 32.37
C ASN A 162 1.80 -0.85 32.09
N GLU A 163 1.24 0.34 32.35
CA GLU A 163 -0.17 0.67 32.15
C GLU A 163 -0.33 1.89 31.23
N LEU A 164 -1.55 2.07 30.71
CA LEU A 164 -1.96 3.28 30.00
C LEU A 164 -2.56 4.28 31.00
N PRO A 165 -2.59 5.60 30.67
CA PRO A 165 -3.20 6.58 31.54
C PRO A 165 -4.72 6.37 31.65
N ASP A 166 -5.31 6.69 32.80
CA ASP A 166 -6.75 6.72 32.98
C ASP A 166 -7.38 7.87 32.17
N ALA A 167 -8.54 7.65 31.54
CA ALA A 167 -9.19 8.64 30.65
C ALA A 167 -9.52 9.98 31.33
N ASP A 168 -9.77 9.99 32.65
CA ASP A 168 -10.13 11.21 33.40
C ASP A 168 -8.93 11.92 34.04
N SER A 169 -7.71 11.44 33.81
CA SER A 169 -6.52 11.89 34.52
C SER A 169 -5.87 13.17 33.96
N GLY A 170 -6.32 13.63 32.78
CA GLY A 170 -5.70 14.75 32.06
C GLY A 170 -4.29 14.43 31.50
N LEU A 171 -3.85 13.17 31.60
CA LEU A 171 -2.56 12.69 31.13
C LEU A 171 -2.52 12.46 29.61
N ASP A 172 -3.68 12.44 28.95
CA ASP A 172 -3.82 12.30 27.50
C ASP A 172 -3.06 13.39 26.74
N ALA A 173 -3.01 14.60 27.32
CA ALA A 173 -2.23 15.70 26.79
C ALA A 173 -0.75 15.33 26.67
N LEU A 174 -0.18 14.68 27.69
CA LEU A 174 1.22 14.23 27.67
C LEU A 174 1.38 13.00 26.78
N TYR A 175 0.40 12.09 26.78
CA TYR A 175 0.43 10.91 25.94
C TYR A 175 0.42 11.25 24.45
N ASP A 176 -0.42 12.20 24.00
CA ASP A 176 -0.47 12.65 22.60
C ASP A 176 0.84 13.33 22.15
N ARG A 177 1.62 13.85 23.10
CA ARG A 177 2.93 14.45 22.85
C ARG A 177 4.01 13.43 22.55
N MET A 178 3.81 12.19 22.99
CA MET A 178 4.68 11.05 22.71
C MET A 178 4.36 10.48 21.33
N LEU A 179 5.17 10.88 20.34
CA LEU A 179 4.97 10.53 18.94
C LEU A 179 5.08 9.03 18.70
N VAL A 180 6.22 8.43 19.03
CA VAL A 180 6.51 7.03 18.76
C VAL A 180 6.08 6.19 19.95
N ARG A 181 5.28 5.16 19.70
CA ARG A 181 4.70 4.30 20.73
C ARG A 181 5.02 2.86 20.37
N VAL A 182 5.85 2.23 21.20
CA VAL A 182 6.32 0.88 20.97
C VAL A 182 5.78 -0.03 22.06
N PHE A 183 5.08 -1.08 21.64
CA PHE A 183 4.69 -2.17 22.52
C PHE A 183 5.80 -3.22 22.56
N VAL A 184 6.47 -3.34 23.69
CA VAL A 184 7.56 -4.30 23.91
C VAL A 184 7.01 -5.53 24.63
N ASN A 185 7.09 -6.68 23.98
CA ASN A 185 6.66 -7.95 24.55
C ASN A 185 7.84 -8.77 25.11
N ARG A 186 7.53 -9.85 25.83
CA ARG A 186 8.52 -10.85 26.25
C ARG A 186 9.07 -11.59 25.04
N ILE A 187 10.28 -12.13 25.19
CA ILE A 187 10.93 -12.98 24.18
C ILE A 187 10.04 -14.20 23.90
N GLN A 188 9.69 -14.42 22.63
CA GLN A 188 8.84 -15.51 22.18
C GLN A 188 9.62 -16.66 21.58
N GLU A 189 10.71 -16.38 20.86
CA GLU A 189 11.45 -17.37 20.11
C GLU A 189 12.38 -18.19 21.03
N LYS A 190 12.30 -19.52 20.93
CA LYS A 190 13.06 -20.44 21.80
C LYS A 190 14.58 -20.32 21.61
N SER A 191 15.02 -20.07 20.38
CA SER A 191 16.43 -19.82 20.00
C SER A 191 16.97 -18.59 20.73
N ASN A 192 16.28 -17.46 20.60
CA ASN A 192 16.62 -16.19 21.26
C ASN A 192 16.56 -16.29 22.78
N PHE A 193 15.56 -17.00 23.31
CA PHE A 193 15.46 -17.25 24.75
C PHE A 193 16.64 -18.08 25.27
N LYS A 194 17.07 -19.11 24.53
CA LYS A 194 18.26 -19.89 24.86
C LYS A 194 19.52 -19.02 24.81
N SER A 195 19.69 -18.21 23.78
CA SER A 195 20.84 -17.31 23.63
C SER A 195 20.89 -16.22 24.73
N MET A 196 19.73 -15.73 25.18
CA MET A 196 19.65 -14.82 26.32
C MET A 196 20.06 -15.49 27.64
N LEU A 197 19.63 -16.74 27.88
CA LEU A 197 19.91 -17.46 29.13
C LEU A 197 21.33 -18.04 29.19
N MET A 198 21.85 -18.52 28.06
CA MET A 198 23.15 -19.19 27.96
C MET A 198 24.27 -18.27 27.46
N GLY A 199 23.93 -17.08 26.97
CA GLY A 199 24.94 -16.11 26.55
C GLY A 199 25.72 -15.58 27.74
N ASP A 200 27.00 -15.30 27.53
CA ASP A 200 27.78 -14.48 28.46
C ASP A 200 27.05 -13.14 28.59
N GLY A 201 26.68 -12.78 29.83
CA GLY A 201 25.75 -11.69 30.10
C GLY A 201 26.10 -10.40 29.36
N CYS A 202 25.06 -9.61 29.06
CA CYS A 202 25.13 -8.34 28.33
C CYS A 202 26.07 -7.32 28.99
N GLY A 203 27.38 -7.50 28.88
CA GLY A 203 28.34 -6.42 28.99
C GLY A 203 27.99 -5.43 27.89
N LEU A 204 27.79 -4.17 28.25
CA LEU A 204 27.62 -3.06 27.31
C LEU A 204 28.78 -3.11 26.31
N THR A 205 28.56 -3.71 25.14
CA THR A 205 29.57 -3.74 24.09
C THR A 205 29.82 -2.28 23.72
N SER A 206 31.05 -1.80 23.93
CA SER A 206 31.40 -0.43 23.60
C SER A 206 31.24 -0.25 22.09
N ILE A 207 30.36 0.66 21.70
CA ILE A 207 30.25 1.10 20.31
C ILE A 207 31.57 1.75 19.93
N ASP A 208 32.01 1.52 18.69
CA ASP A 208 33.21 2.19 18.17
C ASP A 208 33.02 3.71 18.26
N PRO A 209 33.91 4.45 18.94
CA PRO A 209 33.83 5.91 19.04
C PRO A 209 33.83 6.62 17.68
N ALA A 210 34.23 5.96 16.58
CA ALA A 210 34.10 6.52 15.24
C ALA A 210 32.64 6.54 14.72
N LEU A 211 31.75 5.71 15.28
CA LEU A 211 30.35 5.61 14.87
C LEU A 211 29.43 6.56 15.65
N THR A 212 29.86 7.05 16.82
CA THR A 212 29.07 7.91 17.69
C THR A 212 28.75 9.25 17.02
N ILE A 213 27.58 9.79 17.33
CA ILE A 213 27.06 11.01 16.72
C ILE A 213 27.55 12.22 17.52
N LYS A 214 28.21 13.15 16.84
CA LYS A 214 28.68 14.40 17.46
C LYS A 214 27.59 15.47 17.48
N ASP A 215 27.74 16.43 18.39
CA ASP A 215 26.80 17.52 18.59
C ASP A 215 26.64 18.40 17.34
N ASP A 216 27.75 18.75 16.68
CA ASP A 216 27.75 19.54 15.45
C ASP A 216 27.07 18.81 14.28
N GLU A 217 27.29 17.49 14.19
CA GLU A 217 26.66 16.64 13.16
C GLU A 217 25.14 16.60 13.37
N TYR A 218 24.71 16.42 14.61
CA TYR A 218 23.28 16.37 14.95
C TYR A 218 22.56 17.68 14.57
N GLN A 219 23.15 18.84 14.89
CA GLN A 219 22.56 20.14 14.53
C GLN A 219 22.48 20.33 13.02
N ASN A 220 23.51 19.91 12.29
CA ASN A 220 23.51 19.97 10.83
C ASN A 220 22.43 19.06 10.21
N TRP A 221 22.26 17.85 10.75
CA TRP A 221 21.22 16.93 10.30
C TRP A 221 19.81 17.47 10.56
N GLN A 222 19.56 18.17 11.67
CA GLN A 222 18.24 18.77 11.92
C GLN A 222 17.81 19.74 10.82
N GLN A 223 18.74 20.52 10.26
CA GLN A 223 18.45 21.44 9.15
C GLN A 223 18.17 20.66 7.87
N HIS A 224 19.00 19.66 7.54
CA HIS A 224 18.81 18.85 6.34
C HIS A 224 17.56 17.96 6.36
N ILE A 225 17.08 17.55 7.53
CA ILE A 225 15.81 16.81 7.67
C ILE A 225 14.64 17.70 7.22
N GLU A 226 14.70 19.01 7.46
CA GLU A 226 13.63 19.94 7.06
C GLU A 226 13.57 20.12 5.53
N ASP A 227 14.73 20.05 4.86
CA ASP A 227 14.88 20.17 3.40
C ASP A 227 14.30 18.97 2.62
N VAL A 228 14.10 17.82 3.26
CA VAL A 228 13.52 16.63 2.60
C VAL A 228 12.12 16.94 2.09
N THR A 229 11.88 16.65 0.82
CA THR A 229 10.62 17.00 0.17
C THR A 229 9.55 15.92 0.34
N LEU A 230 8.32 16.39 0.50
CA LEU A 230 7.11 15.57 0.49
C LEU A 230 6.40 15.87 -0.84
N THR A 231 6.25 14.86 -1.69
CA THR A 231 5.61 15.01 -3.00
C THR A 231 4.09 14.98 -2.88
N ASP A 232 3.39 15.63 -3.80
CA ASP A 232 1.91 15.63 -3.83
C ASP A 232 1.34 14.21 -3.93
N THR A 233 2.01 13.34 -4.70
CA THR A 233 1.65 11.92 -4.82
C THR A 233 1.68 11.18 -3.48
N LEU A 234 2.57 11.58 -2.57
CA LEU A 234 2.68 10.99 -1.25
C LEU A 234 1.68 11.63 -0.28
N PHE A 235 1.38 12.91 -0.44
CA PHE A 235 0.30 13.57 0.28
C PHE A 235 -1.03 12.85 0.07
N GLU A 236 -1.38 12.52 -1.18
CA GLU A 236 -2.59 11.76 -1.50
C GLU A 236 -2.61 10.39 -0.77
N LYS A 237 -1.46 9.73 -0.66
CA LYS A 237 -1.33 8.45 0.09
C LYS A 237 -1.52 8.62 1.59
N ILE A 238 -0.98 9.69 2.17
CA ILE A 238 -1.19 10.04 3.58
C ILE A 238 -2.67 10.34 3.82
N TYR A 239 -3.31 11.09 2.92
CA TYR A 239 -4.72 11.42 3.01
C TYR A 239 -5.60 10.17 2.87
N GLN A 240 -5.26 9.28 1.94
CA GLN A 240 -5.93 7.98 1.78
C GLN A 240 -5.83 7.14 3.06
N LEU A 241 -4.64 7.06 3.66
CA LEU A 241 -4.45 6.38 4.94
C LEU A 241 -5.33 7.02 6.04
N LYS A 242 -5.37 8.35 6.11
CA LYS A 242 -6.25 9.07 7.04
C LYS A 242 -7.71 8.69 6.83
N SER A 243 -8.20 8.70 5.59
CA SER A 243 -9.56 8.31 5.24
C SER A 243 -9.86 6.84 5.56
N MET A 244 -8.90 5.93 5.40
CA MET A 244 -9.07 4.52 5.79
C MET A 244 -9.26 4.37 7.31
N ILE A 245 -8.50 5.13 8.10
CA ILE A 245 -8.62 5.11 9.57
C ILE A 245 -9.96 5.72 10.01
N GLU A 246 -10.34 6.86 9.44
CA GLU A 246 -11.63 7.51 9.72
C GLU A 246 -12.82 6.61 9.33
N ALA A 247 -12.76 5.93 8.18
CA ALA A 247 -13.81 5.00 7.75
C ALA A 247 -13.97 3.82 8.72
N ARG A 248 -12.86 3.22 9.15
CA ARG A 248 -12.87 2.13 10.14
C ARG A 248 -13.35 2.59 11.51
N SER A 249 -13.07 3.85 11.89
CA SER A 249 -13.60 4.42 13.13
C SER A 249 -15.13 4.59 13.10
N GLY A 250 -15.70 4.93 11.95
CA GLY A 250 -17.15 5.08 11.77
C GLY A 250 -17.93 3.76 11.69
N GLU A 251 -17.27 2.65 11.32
CA GLU A 251 -17.87 1.31 11.33
C GLU A 251 -18.03 0.73 12.75
N ILE A 252 -17.21 1.20 13.71
CA ILE A 252 -17.18 0.74 15.11
C ILE A 252 -18.07 1.67 15.96
N THR A 253 -19.35 1.81 15.60
CA THR A 253 -20.33 2.55 16.41
C THR A 253 -21.09 1.61 17.36
N GLU A 254 -20.58 1.47 18.59
CA GLU A 254 -21.38 1.28 19.81
C GLU A 254 -20.54 1.79 21.03
N HIS A 255 -20.76 3.05 21.37
CA HIS A 255 -20.59 3.69 22.69
C HIS A 255 -19.23 3.80 23.42
N ALA A 256 -18.07 3.37 22.89
CA ALA A 256 -16.77 3.67 23.54
C ALA A 256 -15.56 3.96 22.63
N ALA A 257 -15.61 3.59 21.34
CA ALA A 257 -14.42 3.56 20.48
C ALA A 257 -14.21 4.78 19.55
N GLU A 258 -15.17 5.70 19.43
CA GLU A 258 -15.00 6.90 18.58
C GLU A 258 -13.81 7.79 19.04
N SER A 259 -13.49 7.78 20.33
CA SER A 259 -12.34 8.50 20.90
C SER A 259 -11.01 7.76 20.74
N GLU A 260 -11.01 6.44 20.55
CA GLU A 260 -9.78 5.62 20.58
C GLU A 260 -8.97 5.68 19.29
N LEU A 261 -9.60 5.97 18.15
CA LEU A 261 -8.95 6.06 16.83
C LEU A 261 -8.77 7.51 16.36
N TYR A 262 -9.11 8.50 17.18
CA TYR A 262 -8.91 9.90 16.85
C TYR A 262 -7.41 10.24 16.80
N ILE A 263 -6.96 10.78 15.67
CA ILE A 263 -5.58 11.22 15.47
C ILE A 263 -5.57 12.74 15.29
N SER A 264 -4.82 13.45 16.12
CA SER A 264 -4.71 14.90 16.06
C SER A 264 -3.89 15.38 14.84
N ASP A 265 -4.22 16.54 14.28
CA ASP A 265 -3.46 17.19 13.20
C ASP A 265 -1.98 17.41 13.59
N ARG A 266 -1.76 17.68 14.88
CA ARG A 266 -0.44 17.80 15.46
C ARG A 266 0.38 16.52 15.26
N ARG A 267 -0.23 15.36 15.52
CA ARG A 267 0.45 14.08 15.36
C ARG A 267 0.83 13.87 13.91
N TRP A 268 -0.07 14.11 12.96
CA TRP A 268 0.26 14.05 11.53
C TRP A 268 1.46 14.92 11.18
N LYS A 269 1.49 16.18 11.64
CA LYS A 269 2.61 17.09 11.38
C LYS A 269 3.95 16.57 11.96
N LYS A 270 3.94 16.03 13.18
CA LYS A 270 5.12 15.44 13.81
C LYS A 270 5.57 14.16 13.13
N SER A 271 4.63 13.30 12.76
CA SER A 271 4.90 12.08 12.01
C SER A 271 5.61 12.38 10.69
N VAL A 272 5.21 13.44 9.98
CA VAL A 272 5.93 13.87 8.75
C VAL A 272 7.39 14.21 9.02
N ARG A 273 7.72 14.83 10.17
CA ARG A 273 9.13 15.08 10.55
C ARG A 273 9.90 13.77 10.73
N LEU A 274 9.28 12.76 11.37
CA LEU A 274 9.86 11.43 11.52
C LEU A 274 10.07 10.72 10.17
N LEU A 275 9.11 10.84 9.24
CA LEU A 275 9.20 10.30 7.88
C LEU A 275 10.34 10.95 7.08
N LYS A 276 10.49 12.28 7.19
CA LYS A 276 11.61 13.01 6.59
C LYS A 276 12.95 12.54 7.15
N ALA A 277 13.04 12.34 8.46
CA ALA A 277 14.24 11.80 9.10
C ALA A 277 14.56 10.39 8.56
N SER A 278 13.56 9.50 8.44
CA SER A 278 13.75 8.16 7.88
C SER A 278 14.30 8.22 6.45
N ALA A 279 13.72 9.06 5.59
CA ALA A 279 14.20 9.25 4.23
C ALA A 279 15.66 9.75 4.19
N PHE A 280 15.98 10.77 5.01
CA PHE A 280 17.33 11.33 5.11
C PHE A 280 18.38 10.30 5.56
N PHE A 281 18.10 9.54 6.62
CA PHE A 281 19.04 8.53 7.14
C PHE A 281 19.12 7.26 6.29
N ASN A 282 18.15 7.02 5.40
CA ASN A 282 18.28 6.04 4.32
C ASN A 282 19.00 6.61 3.09
N GLY A 283 19.43 7.88 3.12
CA GLY A 283 20.20 8.54 2.07
C GLY A 283 19.37 9.12 0.92
N ARG A 284 18.07 9.30 1.11
CA ARG A 284 17.12 9.83 0.12
C ARG A 284 16.83 11.31 0.33
N GLU A 285 16.46 12.01 -0.74
CA GLU A 285 16.05 13.43 -0.69
C GLU A 285 14.53 13.63 -0.63
N GLN A 286 13.80 12.55 -0.92
CA GLN A 286 12.34 12.53 -0.97
C GLN A 286 11.84 11.37 -0.13
N ILE A 287 10.70 11.56 0.50
CA ILE A 287 10.04 10.50 1.27
C ILE A 287 9.51 9.44 0.30
N ASN A 288 9.71 8.16 0.64
CA ASN A 288 9.20 7.03 -0.14
C ASN A 288 7.93 6.46 0.52
N PRO A 289 7.02 5.82 -0.23
CA PRO A 289 5.86 5.14 0.36
C PRO A 289 6.19 4.13 1.47
N LEU A 290 7.38 3.51 1.44
CA LEU A 290 7.82 2.63 2.53
C LEU A 290 7.92 3.37 3.87
N ASP A 291 8.36 4.62 3.89
CA ASP A 291 8.49 5.40 5.13
C ASP A 291 7.14 5.50 5.86
N LEU A 292 6.02 5.55 5.12
CA LEU A 292 4.67 5.65 5.69
C LEU A 292 4.32 4.49 6.61
N LEU A 293 4.97 3.34 6.46
CA LEU A 293 4.73 2.18 7.31
C LEU A 293 5.19 2.40 8.76
N LEU A 294 6.12 3.34 9.00
CA LEU A 294 6.52 3.76 10.35
C LEU A 294 5.37 4.41 11.14
N LEU A 295 4.33 4.86 10.44
CA LEU A 295 3.14 5.42 11.08
C LEU A 295 2.39 4.38 11.91
N GLN A 296 2.58 3.07 11.66
CA GLN A 296 1.95 2.02 12.46
C GLN A 296 2.24 2.20 13.95
N ASP A 297 3.44 2.66 14.31
CA ASP A 297 3.92 2.83 15.68
C ASP A 297 3.63 4.25 16.22
N CYS A 298 3.08 5.14 15.39
CA CYS A 298 2.72 6.50 15.78
C CYS A 298 1.21 6.66 16.03
N LEU A 299 0.37 5.95 15.27
CA LEU A 299 -1.05 6.28 15.17
C LEU A 299 -1.96 5.59 16.22
N TRP A 300 -1.50 4.53 16.88
CA TRP A 300 -2.29 3.80 17.87
C TRP A 300 -2.24 4.45 19.27
N HIS A 301 -3.29 4.27 20.08
CA HIS A 301 -3.39 4.78 21.46
C HIS A 301 -3.61 3.68 22.51
N SER A 302 -4.42 2.67 22.19
CA SER A 302 -4.69 1.47 22.98
C SER A 302 -4.17 0.20 22.28
N PRO A 303 -3.90 -0.91 22.99
CA PRO A 303 -3.59 -2.21 22.38
C PRO A 303 -4.63 -2.66 21.34
N GLU A 304 -5.90 -2.33 21.56
CA GLU A 304 -7.03 -2.59 20.67
C GLU A 304 -6.89 -1.78 19.38
N SER A 305 -6.70 -0.46 19.51
CA SER A 305 -6.45 0.42 18.35
C SER A 305 -5.19 0.01 17.57
N ARG A 306 -4.17 -0.52 18.25
CA ARG A 306 -2.95 -1.02 17.61
C ARG A 306 -3.25 -2.15 16.63
N ASN A 307 -4.09 -3.11 17.02
CA ASN A 307 -4.46 -4.22 16.13
C ASN A 307 -5.20 -3.71 14.88
N VAL A 308 -6.08 -2.72 15.05
CA VAL A 308 -6.80 -2.07 13.95
C VAL A 308 -5.82 -1.32 13.03
N ILE A 309 -4.93 -0.51 13.58
CA ILE A 309 -3.93 0.24 12.81
C ILE A 309 -2.98 -0.70 12.06
N VAL A 310 -2.51 -1.78 12.69
CA VAL A 310 -1.64 -2.77 12.02
C VAL A 310 -2.37 -3.42 10.83
N SER A 311 -3.65 -3.79 11.00
CA SER A 311 -4.46 -4.34 9.91
C SER A 311 -4.65 -3.35 8.75
N ILE A 312 -4.96 -2.08 9.08
CA ILE A 312 -5.07 -1.00 8.08
C ILE A 312 -3.74 -0.78 7.36
N MET A 313 -2.62 -0.81 8.08
CA MET A 313 -1.28 -0.62 7.50
C MET A 313 -0.89 -1.78 6.59
N GLN A 314 -1.24 -3.01 6.94
CA GLN A 314 -1.05 -4.18 6.07
C GLN A 314 -1.89 -4.06 4.79
N GLU A 315 -3.17 -3.66 4.91
CA GLU A 315 -4.02 -3.42 3.75
C GLU A 315 -3.46 -2.28 2.87
N PHE A 316 -2.99 -1.20 3.49
CA PHE A 316 -2.37 -0.07 2.81
C PHE A 316 -1.09 -0.47 2.07
N ALA A 317 -0.21 -1.25 2.71
CA ALA A 317 1.02 -1.76 2.12
C ALA A 317 0.74 -2.59 0.86
N ILE A 318 -0.23 -3.50 0.94
CA ILE A 318 -0.56 -4.42 -0.16
C ILE A 318 -1.26 -3.68 -1.31
N LYS A 319 -2.19 -2.77 -1.03
CA LYS A 319 -3.10 -2.23 -2.06
C LYS A 319 -2.74 -0.84 -2.57
N TYR A 320 -2.19 0.03 -1.73
CA TYR A 320 -2.12 1.47 -2.01
C TYR A 320 -0.69 2.04 -1.98
N ALA A 321 0.23 1.44 -1.21
CA ALA A 321 1.59 1.97 -1.05
C ALA A 321 2.32 2.18 -2.38
N PHE A 322 2.09 1.33 -3.37
CA PHE A 322 2.68 1.44 -4.71
C PHE A 322 1.62 1.43 -5.82
N ASN A 323 0.39 1.89 -5.52
CA ASN A 323 -0.74 1.99 -6.46
C ASN A 323 -1.13 0.63 -7.08
N GLN A 324 -0.93 -0.46 -6.34
CA GLN A 324 -1.21 -1.82 -6.80
C GLN A 324 -2.68 -1.98 -7.23
N LYS A 325 -3.60 -1.49 -6.40
CA LYS A 325 -5.05 -1.55 -6.67
C LYS A 325 -5.44 -0.76 -7.91
N ASP A 326 -4.87 0.43 -8.10
CA ASP A 326 -5.20 1.29 -9.24
C ASP A 326 -4.71 0.65 -10.55
N ALA A 327 -3.49 0.11 -10.56
CA ALA A 327 -2.97 -0.59 -11.74
C ALA A 327 -3.86 -1.78 -12.16
N VAL A 328 -4.29 -2.60 -11.20
CA VAL A 328 -5.22 -3.71 -11.45
C VAL A 328 -6.61 -3.20 -11.86
N ALA A 329 -7.10 -2.12 -11.26
CA ALA A 329 -8.39 -1.52 -11.60
C ALA A 329 -8.40 -0.98 -13.04
N ASP A 330 -7.33 -0.32 -13.48
CA ASP A 330 -7.18 0.18 -14.85
C ASP A 330 -7.18 -0.98 -15.87
N ALA A 331 -6.51 -2.08 -15.55
CA ALA A 331 -6.52 -3.29 -16.36
C ALA A 331 -7.93 -3.90 -16.44
N LYS A 332 -8.62 -4.03 -15.30
CA LYS A 332 -10.01 -4.54 -15.24
C LYS A 332 -10.99 -3.64 -16.00
N GLN A 333 -10.85 -2.33 -15.88
CA GLN A 333 -11.67 -1.38 -16.63
C GLN A 333 -11.50 -1.58 -18.14
N THR A 334 -10.30 -1.94 -18.59
CA THR A 334 -10.04 -2.24 -20.00
C THR A 334 -10.82 -3.47 -20.47
N LEU A 335 -10.92 -4.53 -19.67
CA LEU A 335 -11.77 -5.68 -20.02
C LEU A 335 -13.23 -5.28 -20.14
N VAL A 336 -13.75 -4.45 -19.22
CA VAL A 336 -15.13 -3.95 -19.28
C VAL A 336 -15.37 -3.15 -20.56
N LEU A 337 -14.40 -2.31 -20.98
CA LEU A 337 -14.48 -1.57 -22.24
C LEU A 337 -14.51 -2.51 -23.45
N ILE A 338 -13.62 -3.51 -23.50
CA ILE A 338 -13.60 -4.50 -24.59
C ILE A 338 -14.89 -5.32 -24.63
N GLU A 339 -15.44 -5.69 -23.48
CA GLU A 339 -16.70 -6.41 -23.40
C GLU A 339 -17.88 -5.56 -23.87
N ALA A 340 -17.89 -4.26 -23.55
CA ALA A 340 -18.87 -3.32 -24.08
C ALA A 340 -18.80 -3.19 -25.61
N ILE A 341 -17.59 -3.13 -26.19
CA ILE A 341 -17.38 -3.12 -27.65
C ILE A 341 -17.92 -4.43 -28.26
N ASN A 342 -17.63 -5.58 -27.65
CA ASN A 342 -18.15 -6.87 -28.11
C ASN A 342 -19.69 -6.93 -28.07
N GLN A 343 -20.31 -6.34 -27.05
CA GLN A 343 -21.77 -6.24 -26.96
C GLN A 343 -22.36 -5.32 -28.03
N ASP A 344 -21.73 -4.19 -28.33
CA ASP A 344 -22.15 -3.30 -29.41
C ASP A 344 -22.03 -3.99 -30.78
N ILE A 345 -20.92 -4.69 -31.03
CA ILE A 345 -20.74 -5.55 -32.22
C ILE A 345 -21.87 -6.56 -32.35
N CYS A 346 -22.19 -7.27 -31.26
CA CYS A 346 -23.29 -8.24 -31.24
C CYS A 346 -24.63 -7.58 -31.56
N THR A 347 -24.90 -6.41 -30.98
CA THR A 347 -26.17 -5.69 -31.18
C THR A 347 -26.33 -5.21 -32.62
N GLN A 348 -25.24 -4.75 -33.24
CA GLN A 348 -25.28 -4.21 -34.61
C GLN A 348 -25.24 -5.29 -35.71
N LEU A 349 -24.57 -6.43 -35.47
CA LEU A 349 -24.32 -7.45 -36.49
C LEU A 349 -25.10 -8.76 -36.30
N ALA A 350 -25.70 -9.00 -35.14
CA ALA A 350 -26.48 -10.23 -34.92
C ALA A 350 -27.68 -10.32 -35.86
N LEU A 351 -27.96 -11.53 -36.32
CA LEU A 351 -29.13 -11.80 -37.15
C LEU A 351 -30.39 -11.90 -36.31
N THR A 352 -31.25 -10.89 -36.42
CA THR A 352 -32.58 -10.91 -35.79
C THR A 352 -33.64 -11.41 -36.78
N PHE A 353 -34.32 -12.49 -36.41
CA PHE A 353 -35.41 -13.09 -37.17
C PHE A 353 -36.74 -12.41 -36.83
N THR A 354 -37.62 -12.31 -37.83
CA THR A 354 -39.01 -11.93 -37.58
C THR A 354 -39.82 -13.17 -37.24
N ARG A 355 -40.49 -13.15 -36.08
CA ARG A 355 -41.42 -14.19 -35.65
C ARG A 355 -42.79 -13.96 -36.27
N GLU A 356 -43.23 -14.89 -37.11
CA GLU A 356 -44.58 -14.90 -37.68
C GLU A 356 -45.35 -16.06 -37.02
N SER A 357 -46.56 -15.78 -36.52
CA SER A 357 -47.39 -16.78 -35.84
C SER A 357 -48.75 -16.88 -36.51
N THR A 358 -49.20 -18.12 -36.71
CA THR A 358 -50.59 -18.46 -37.07
C THR A 358 -51.18 -19.31 -35.95
N MET A 359 -52.51 -19.41 -35.89
CA MET A 359 -53.29 -20.16 -34.88
C MET A 359 -52.80 -21.59 -34.53
N ARG A 360 -51.94 -22.22 -35.35
CA ARG A 360 -51.42 -23.57 -35.13
C ARG A 360 -49.90 -23.73 -35.24
N LYS A 361 -49.17 -22.75 -35.78
CA LYS A 361 -47.72 -22.85 -36.02
C LYS A 361 -47.06 -21.49 -35.94
N GLU A 362 -45.91 -21.48 -35.30
CA GLU A 362 -44.97 -20.37 -35.31
C GLU A 362 -43.82 -20.71 -36.26
N TRP A 363 -43.36 -19.74 -37.03
CA TRP A 363 -42.15 -19.88 -37.82
C TRP A 363 -41.34 -18.59 -37.81
N PHE A 364 -40.04 -18.76 -38.01
CA PHE A 364 -39.09 -17.66 -38.07
C PHE A 364 -38.67 -17.40 -39.51
N LYS A 365 -38.52 -16.12 -39.86
CA LYS A 365 -38.15 -15.69 -41.21
C LYS A 365 -37.02 -14.68 -41.17
N TYR A 366 -36.04 -14.86 -42.05
CA TYR A 366 -34.97 -13.91 -42.31
C TYR A 366 -34.72 -13.84 -43.82
N ASN A 367 -34.38 -12.66 -44.34
CA ASN A 367 -34.11 -12.50 -45.77
C ASN A 367 -32.61 -12.64 -46.06
N PHE A 368 -32.19 -13.83 -46.52
CA PHE A 368 -30.81 -14.11 -46.92
C PHE A 368 -30.45 -13.62 -48.34
N ALA A 369 -31.34 -12.91 -49.05
CA ALA A 369 -31.06 -12.43 -50.40
C ALA A 369 -29.89 -11.43 -50.48
N THR A 370 -29.54 -10.78 -49.37
CA THR A 370 -28.41 -9.85 -49.26
C THR A 370 -27.10 -10.50 -48.82
N ALA A 371 -27.10 -11.80 -48.54
CA ALA A 371 -25.92 -12.57 -48.13
C ALA A 371 -25.04 -12.89 -49.34
N THR A 372 -23.72 -12.80 -49.18
CA THR A 372 -22.78 -13.22 -50.23
C THR A 372 -22.77 -14.74 -50.34
N ARG A 373 -22.76 -15.24 -51.58
CA ARG A 373 -22.70 -16.67 -51.89
C ARG A 373 -21.26 -17.03 -52.29
N PHE A 374 -20.75 -18.09 -51.69
CA PHE A 374 -19.39 -18.60 -51.89
C PHE A 374 -19.45 -19.97 -52.56
N ASN A 375 -18.48 -20.25 -53.43
CA ASN A 375 -18.30 -21.57 -54.04
C ASN A 375 -17.22 -22.34 -53.29
N ILE A 376 -17.63 -23.29 -52.45
CA ILE A 376 -16.73 -24.11 -51.64
C ILE A 376 -17.05 -25.57 -51.89
N ASN A 377 -16.03 -26.39 -52.17
CA ASN A 377 -16.17 -27.82 -52.46
C ASN A 377 -17.26 -28.14 -53.52
N ASN A 378 -17.25 -27.42 -54.65
CA ASN A 378 -18.19 -27.54 -55.77
C ASN A 378 -19.66 -27.18 -55.45
N ASN A 379 -19.95 -26.57 -54.29
CA ASN A 379 -21.26 -26.02 -53.98
C ASN A 379 -21.26 -24.48 -54.09
N PRO A 380 -21.92 -23.88 -55.10
CA PRO A 380 -21.96 -22.43 -55.30
C PRO A 380 -22.94 -21.69 -54.36
N ARG A 381 -23.64 -22.41 -53.47
CA ARG A 381 -24.74 -21.85 -52.66
C ARG A 381 -24.37 -21.60 -51.20
N MET A 382 -23.10 -21.72 -50.85
CA MET A 382 -22.66 -21.61 -49.46
C MET A 382 -22.74 -20.15 -48.98
N ILE A 383 -23.28 -19.94 -47.77
CA ILE A 383 -23.29 -18.65 -47.08
C ILE A 383 -22.23 -18.71 -45.97
N LYS A 384 -21.50 -17.60 -45.78
CA LYS A 384 -20.53 -17.42 -44.70
C LYS A 384 -21.22 -16.78 -43.49
N LEU A 385 -21.29 -17.53 -42.40
CA LEU A 385 -21.77 -17.09 -41.10
C LEU A 385 -20.58 -16.82 -40.18
N VAL A 386 -20.49 -15.62 -39.63
CA VAL A 386 -19.39 -15.19 -38.77
C VAL A 386 -19.82 -15.28 -37.32
N MET A 387 -19.03 -15.94 -36.48
CA MET A 387 -19.27 -15.95 -35.03
C MET A 387 -18.87 -14.60 -34.46
N LEU A 388 -19.78 -13.94 -33.73
CA LEU A 388 -19.54 -12.60 -33.20
C LEU A 388 -18.81 -12.62 -31.85
N GLN A 389 -18.87 -13.74 -31.14
CA GLN A 389 -18.28 -13.91 -29.80
C GLN A 389 -17.19 -14.99 -29.82
N GLN A 390 -16.24 -14.88 -28.89
CA GLN A 390 -15.20 -15.89 -28.69
C GLN A 390 -15.80 -17.21 -28.18
N ASN A 391 -15.29 -18.33 -28.69
CA ASN A 391 -15.79 -19.67 -28.33
C ASN A 391 -14.66 -20.71 -28.32
N THR A 392 -14.90 -21.84 -27.63
CA THR A 392 -13.91 -22.93 -27.50
C THR A 392 -13.74 -23.72 -28.79
N SER A 393 -14.85 -24.10 -29.41
CA SER A 393 -14.98 -24.59 -30.80
C SER A 393 -16.44 -24.97 -31.06
N VAL A 394 -16.90 -24.90 -32.31
CA VAL A 394 -18.21 -25.44 -32.72
C VAL A 394 -18.12 -26.87 -33.26
N SER A 395 -16.93 -27.46 -33.35
CA SER A 395 -16.71 -28.82 -33.84
C SER A 395 -15.71 -29.58 -32.96
N GLU A 396 -16.02 -30.84 -32.64
CA GLU A 396 -15.10 -31.74 -31.94
C GLU A 396 -13.82 -32.04 -32.74
N GLN A 397 -13.86 -31.83 -34.06
CA GLN A 397 -12.74 -32.09 -34.96
C GLN A 397 -11.77 -30.91 -35.07
N GLU A 398 -12.17 -29.71 -34.64
CA GLU A 398 -11.31 -28.53 -34.59
C GLU A 398 -11.04 -28.12 -33.16
N LEU A 399 -9.76 -28.17 -32.76
CA LEU A 399 -9.30 -27.63 -31.49
C LEU A 399 -8.94 -26.15 -31.71
N GLY A 400 -9.81 -25.22 -31.32
CA GLY A 400 -9.52 -23.79 -31.36
C GLY A 400 -10.74 -22.88 -31.61
N ASP A 401 -10.49 -21.57 -31.50
CA ASP A 401 -11.51 -20.52 -31.70
C ASP A 401 -12.08 -20.56 -33.12
N SER A 402 -13.38 -20.83 -33.22
CA SER A 402 -14.06 -20.90 -34.51
C SER A 402 -14.49 -19.49 -34.92
N ARG A 403 -14.03 -19.01 -36.07
CA ARG A 403 -14.25 -17.61 -36.50
C ARG A 403 -15.45 -17.48 -37.42
N TRP A 404 -15.59 -18.40 -38.37
CA TRP A 404 -16.73 -18.45 -39.29
C TRP A 404 -17.06 -19.88 -39.71
N VAL A 405 -18.25 -20.05 -40.27
CA VAL A 405 -18.77 -21.31 -40.79
C VAL A 405 -19.43 -21.10 -42.15
N TYR A 406 -19.24 -22.05 -43.05
CA TYR A 406 -19.89 -22.10 -44.36
C TYR A 406 -20.98 -23.16 -44.37
N ILE A 407 -22.19 -22.74 -44.72
CA ILE A 407 -23.38 -23.61 -44.75
C ILE A 407 -24.16 -23.41 -46.05
N ASP A 408 -24.89 -24.44 -46.50
CA ASP A 408 -25.78 -24.31 -47.67
C ASP A 408 -26.98 -23.43 -47.30
N GLY A 409 -27.07 -22.24 -47.92
CA GLY A 409 -28.09 -21.27 -47.57
C GLY A 409 -29.52 -21.70 -47.93
N ASP A 410 -29.71 -22.53 -48.94
CA ASP A 410 -31.05 -22.98 -49.37
C ASP A 410 -31.58 -24.09 -48.45
N GLU A 411 -30.69 -24.96 -47.99
CA GLU A 411 -30.99 -25.97 -46.99
C GLU A 411 -31.22 -25.32 -45.61
N PHE A 412 -30.41 -24.33 -45.27
CA PHE A 412 -30.51 -23.59 -44.01
C PHE A 412 -31.84 -22.82 -43.89
N ASP A 413 -32.25 -22.07 -44.93
CA ASP A 413 -33.52 -21.30 -44.91
C ASP A 413 -34.75 -22.20 -44.73
N LYS A 414 -34.70 -23.44 -45.21
CA LYS A 414 -35.81 -24.40 -45.02
C LYS A 414 -35.83 -24.95 -43.61
N LYS A 415 -34.67 -25.30 -43.05
CA LYS A 415 -34.55 -25.98 -41.76
C LYS A 415 -34.69 -25.03 -40.56
N ILE A 416 -34.21 -23.78 -40.65
CA ILE A 416 -34.21 -22.85 -39.50
C ILE A 416 -35.63 -22.34 -39.12
N ARG A 417 -36.61 -22.48 -40.02
CA ARG A 417 -38.00 -22.01 -39.81
C ARG A 417 -38.66 -22.57 -38.56
N THR A 418 -38.24 -23.75 -38.10
CA THR A 418 -38.74 -24.42 -36.89
C THR A 418 -38.09 -23.93 -35.59
N GLY A 419 -37.16 -22.98 -35.66
CA GLY A 419 -36.48 -22.37 -34.50
C GLY A 419 -35.21 -23.10 -34.05
N LYS A 420 -35.03 -24.38 -34.40
CA LYS A 420 -33.80 -25.16 -34.20
C LYS A 420 -33.47 -25.93 -35.46
N CYS A 421 -32.20 -25.98 -35.85
CA CYS A 421 -31.77 -26.82 -36.96
C CYS A 421 -30.37 -27.39 -36.79
N ASP A 422 -30.20 -28.60 -37.31
CA ASP A 422 -28.90 -29.23 -37.49
C ASP A 422 -28.58 -29.26 -38.99
N ILE A 423 -27.42 -28.72 -39.32
CA ILE A 423 -26.92 -28.65 -40.70
C ILE A 423 -25.45 -29.03 -40.72
N TYR A 424 -25.03 -29.62 -41.84
CA TYR A 424 -23.62 -29.87 -42.07
C TYR A 424 -22.97 -28.69 -42.75
N GLY A 425 -21.79 -28.30 -42.28
CA GLY A 425 -21.04 -27.16 -42.81
C GLY A 425 -19.54 -27.31 -42.62
N PHE A 426 -18.80 -26.36 -43.17
CA PHE A 426 -17.35 -26.27 -43.01
C PHE A 426 -17.03 -25.18 -41.99
N VAL A 427 -16.11 -25.43 -41.07
CA VAL A 427 -15.64 -24.44 -40.10
C VAL A 427 -14.34 -23.83 -40.63
N ASN A 428 -14.19 -22.50 -40.51
CA ASN A 428 -13.00 -21.76 -40.92
C ASN A 428 -12.57 -22.08 -42.38
N LYS A 429 -11.34 -22.54 -42.62
CA LYS A 429 -10.80 -22.94 -43.94
C LYS A 429 -10.72 -24.46 -44.13
N ASN A 430 -11.32 -25.23 -43.23
CA ASN A 430 -11.16 -26.67 -43.21
C ASN A 430 -12.08 -27.36 -44.21
N THR A 431 -11.64 -28.51 -44.71
CA THR A 431 -12.34 -29.30 -45.74
C THR A 431 -13.19 -30.42 -45.15
N HIS A 432 -13.17 -30.61 -43.83
CA HIS A 432 -14.00 -31.61 -43.15
C HIS A 432 -15.40 -31.08 -42.87
N LEU A 433 -16.39 -31.93 -43.17
CA LEU A 433 -17.80 -31.62 -43.01
C LEU A 433 -18.21 -31.86 -41.54
N CYS A 434 -18.58 -30.80 -40.84
CA CYS A 434 -18.92 -30.83 -39.42
C CYS A 434 -20.44 -30.66 -39.22
N ARG A 435 -21.02 -31.34 -38.24
CA ARG A 435 -22.42 -31.12 -37.84
C ARG A 435 -22.49 -29.90 -36.92
N LEU A 436 -23.23 -28.88 -37.34
CA LEU A 436 -23.42 -27.63 -36.63
C LEU A 436 -24.87 -27.52 -36.15
N GLN A 437 -25.05 -27.10 -34.91
CA GLN A 437 -26.37 -26.92 -34.30
C GLN A 437 -26.69 -25.44 -34.18
N PHE A 438 -27.80 -25.01 -34.76
CA PHE A 438 -28.29 -23.64 -34.71
C PHE A 438 -29.63 -23.58 -33.98
N GLU A 439 -29.83 -22.48 -33.25
CA GLU A 439 -31.04 -22.20 -32.50
C GLU A 439 -31.37 -20.70 -32.62
N ILE A 440 -32.65 -20.37 -32.49
CA ILE A 440 -33.12 -18.99 -32.35
C ILE A 440 -33.40 -18.76 -30.87
N ASP A 441 -32.69 -17.79 -30.29
CA ASP A 441 -32.79 -17.45 -28.88
C ASP A 441 -34.10 -16.68 -28.58
N ALA A 442 -34.42 -16.45 -27.30
CA ALA A 442 -35.64 -15.79 -26.84
C ALA A 442 -35.84 -14.37 -27.43
N GLU A 443 -34.75 -13.68 -27.77
CA GLU A 443 -34.76 -12.37 -28.44
C GLU A 443 -34.88 -12.45 -29.98
N ASN A 444 -35.20 -13.64 -30.52
CA ASN A 444 -35.23 -13.96 -31.95
C ASN A 444 -33.89 -13.80 -32.67
N ARG A 445 -32.76 -13.90 -31.96
CA ARG A 445 -31.41 -13.84 -32.54
C ARG A 445 -30.91 -15.23 -32.91
N LEU A 446 -30.15 -15.34 -34.02
CA LEU A 446 -29.51 -16.60 -34.40
C LEU A 446 -28.29 -16.90 -33.53
N VAL A 447 -28.27 -18.08 -32.94
CA VAL A 447 -27.12 -18.61 -32.20
C VAL A 447 -26.67 -19.95 -32.78
N ILE A 448 -25.36 -20.19 -32.76
CA ILE A 448 -24.74 -21.50 -32.98
C ILE A 448 -24.31 -22.07 -31.63
N LYS A 449 -24.45 -23.38 -31.44
CA LYS A 449 -24.00 -24.04 -30.21
C LYS A 449 -22.55 -24.50 -30.35
N ASP A 450 -21.75 -24.21 -29.34
CA ASP A 450 -20.40 -24.76 -29.21
C ASP A 450 -20.43 -26.22 -28.72
N ILE A 451 -19.27 -26.86 -28.64
CA ILE A 451 -19.12 -28.24 -28.11
C ILE A 451 -19.58 -28.38 -26.65
N ALA A 452 -19.66 -27.28 -25.89
CA ALA A 452 -20.15 -27.24 -24.53
C ALA A 452 -21.64 -26.86 -24.46
N ASN A 453 -22.35 -26.84 -25.60
CA ASN A 453 -23.76 -26.47 -25.74
C ASN A 453 -24.07 -25.03 -25.28
N ARG A 454 -23.10 -24.12 -25.34
CA ARG A 454 -23.27 -22.68 -25.08
C ARG A 454 -23.69 -21.96 -26.36
N PRO A 455 -24.62 -21.00 -26.30
CA PRO A 455 -25.03 -20.22 -27.46
C PRO A 455 -23.99 -19.15 -27.82
N VAL A 456 -23.62 -19.08 -29.10
CA VAL A 456 -22.70 -18.09 -29.67
C VAL A 456 -23.44 -17.31 -30.74
N LEU A 457 -23.48 -15.98 -30.64
CA LEU A 457 -24.17 -15.13 -31.62
C LEU A 457 -23.50 -15.13 -32.99
N VAL A 458 -24.30 -15.06 -34.04
CA VAL A 458 -23.84 -15.19 -35.43
C VAL A 458 -24.31 -14.00 -36.29
N GLY A 459 -23.40 -13.48 -37.12
CA GLY A 459 -23.64 -12.51 -38.19
C GLY A 459 -23.50 -13.13 -39.59
N VAL A 460 -23.93 -12.43 -40.63
CA VAL A 460 -23.83 -12.87 -42.05
C VAL A 460 -22.87 -11.96 -42.81
N ALA A 461 -21.97 -12.55 -43.60
CA ALA A 461 -21.18 -11.81 -44.59
C ALA A 461 -22.09 -11.37 -45.77
N GLY A 462 -22.10 -10.08 -46.12
CA GLY A 462 -22.95 -9.53 -47.19
C GLY A 462 -23.02 -8.00 -47.26
N ASN A 463 -23.93 -7.45 -48.08
CA ASN A 463 -24.08 -5.99 -48.30
C ASN A 463 -24.60 -5.20 -47.07
N LYS A 464 -25.14 -5.91 -46.06
CA LYS A 464 -25.44 -5.36 -44.72
C LYS A 464 -24.34 -5.67 -43.69
N GLY A 465 -23.19 -6.14 -44.16
CA GLY A 465 -22.04 -6.47 -43.32
C GLY A 465 -21.36 -5.24 -42.73
N LEU A 466 -20.20 -5.48 -42.10
CA LEU A 466 -19.36 -4.48 -41.45
C LEU A 466 -19.16 -3.25 -42.35
N LYS A 467 -19.56 -2.05 -41.89
CA LYS A 467 -19.19 -0.81 -42.58
C LYS A 467 -17.78 -0.42 -42.16
N THR A 468 -16.95 0.00 -43.12
CA THR A 468 -15.56 0.45 -42.87
C THR A 468 -15.48 1.55 -41.80
N SER A 469 -16.47 2.45 -41.73
CA SER A 469 -16.52 3.50 -40.70
C SER A 469 -16.79 2.97 -39.29
N GLN A 470 -17.65 1.95 -39.14
CA GLN A 470 -17.99 1.35 -37.83
C GLN A 470 -16.80 0.56 -37.28
N GLN A 471 -16.13 -0.18 -38.14
CA GLN A 471 -14.93 -0.89 -37.76
C GLN A 471 -13.77 0.04 -37.40
N GLN A 472 -13.55 1.12 -38.16
CA GLN A 472 -12.54 2.11 -37.79
C GLN A 472 -12.79 2.70 -36.40
N GLN A 473 -14.06 2.95 -36.06
CA GLN A 473 -14.45 3.39 -34.72
C GLN A 473 -14.13 2.33 -33.66
N TRP A 474 -14.59 1.08 -33.85
CA TRP A 474 -14.31 0.00 -32.89
C TRP A 474 -12.81 -0.29 -32.75
N GLN A 475 -12.06 -0.22 -33.84
CA GLN A 475 -10.61 -0.36 -33.83
C GLN A 475 -9.95 0.75 -33.02
N GLN A 476 -10.37 2.01 -33.20
CA GLN A 476 -9.87 3.13 -32.42
C GLN A 476 -10.19 2.98 -30.91
N GLU A 477 -11.39 2.51 -30.57
CA GLU A 477 -11.78 2.25 -29.17
C GLU A 477 -10.98 1.09 -28.55
N VAL A 478 -10.73 0.02 -29.32
CA VAL A 478 -9.87 -1.09 -28.90
C VAL A 478 -8.42 -0.65 -28.73
N ASP A 479 -7.87 0.16 -29.65
CA ASP A 479 -6.50 0.67 -29.54
C ASP A 479 -6.33 1.56 -28.30
N GLN A 480 -7.33 2.40 -27.99
CA GLN A 480 -7.35 3.19 -26.75
C GLN A 480 -7.43 2.31 -25.50
N ALA A 481 -8.24 1.25 -25.53
CA ALA A 481 -8.33 0.28 -24.45
C ALA A 481 -6.98 -0.43 -24.23
N MET A 482 -6.35 -0.94 -25.29
CA MET A 482 -5.04 -1.61 -25.22
C MET A 482 -3.90 -0.68 -24.76
N ALA A 483 -3.95 0.60 -25.14
CA ALA A 483 -3.01 1.60 -24.66
C ALA A 483 -3.05 1.75 -23.12
N LYS A 484 -4.25 1.69 -22.50
CA LYS A 484 -4.41 1.75 -21.04
C LYS A 484 -3.80 0.55 -20.32
N ILE A 485 -3.94 -0.67 -20.85
CA ILE A 485 -3.26 -1.85 -20.28
C ILE A 485 -1.74 -1.68 -20.34
N THR A 486 -1.23 -1.18 -21.46
CA THR A 486 0.22 -0.94 -21.62
C THR A 486 0.72 0.13 -20.63
N GLU A 487 -0.08 1.17 -20.39
CA GLU A 487 0.20 2.17 -19.36
C GLU A 487 0.18 1.58 -17.95
N SER A 488 -0.78 0.70 -17.64
CA SER A 488 -0.84 -0.02 -16.36
C SER A 488 0.41 -0.89 -16.14
N GLU A 489 0.85 -1.68 -17.14
CA GLU A 489 2.11 -2.44 -17.06
C GLU A 489 3.31 -1.53 -16.78
N HIS A 490 3.39 -0.39 -17.48
CA HIS A 490 4.46 0.57 -17.27
C HIS A 490 4.44 1.19 -15.86
N ASN A 491 3.25 1.45 -15.32
CA ASN A 491 3.09 1.94 -13.96
C ASN A 491 3.52 0.92 -12.91
N ILE A 492 3.25 -0.39 -13.12
CA ILE A 492 3.73 -1.47 -12.25
C ILE A 492 5.27 -1.56 -12.28
N ILE A 493 5.88 -1.43 -13.47
CA ILE A 493 7.35 -1.41 -13.59
C ILE A 493 7.96 -0.23 -12.83
N LYS A 494 7.35 0.97 -12.94
CA LYS A 494 7.77 2.16 -12.17
C LYS A 494 7.62 1.93 -10.67
N ALA A 495 6.49 1.37 -10.24
CA ALA A 495 6.22 1.02 -8.85
C ALA A 495 7.29 0.06 -8.29
N ARG A 496 7.60 -1.02 -9.03
CA ARG A 496 8.63 -1.99 -8.65
C ARG A 496 10.03 -1.39 -8.61
N THR A 497 10.37 -0.53 -9.57
CA THR A 497 11.65 0.18 -9.59
C THR A 497 11.77 1.12 -8.38
N SER A 498 10.70 1.85 -8.06
CA SER A 498 10.64 2.73 -6.89
C SER A 498 10.74 1.94 -5.57
N PHE A 499 10.10 0.77 -5.50
CA PHE A 499 10.18 -0.12 -4.35
C PHE A 499 11.60 -0.67 -4.14
N HIS A 500 12.23 -1.26 -5.17
CA HIS A 500 13.59 -1.78 -5.04
C HIS A 500 14.63 -0.68 -4.84
N GLY A 501 14.44 0.50 -5.45
CA GLY A 501 15.31 1.66 -5.24
C GLY A 501 15.24 2.24 -3.82
N ALA A 502 14.20 1.89 -3.06
CA ALA A 502 14.02 2.28 -1.66
C ALA A 502 14.59 1.28 -0.66
N LEU A 503 15.08 0.13 -1.14
CA LEU A 503 15.72 -0.92 -0.34
C LEU A 503 17.25 -0.83 -0.48
N PRO A 504 18.03 -1.13 0.58
CA PRO A 504 17.59 -1.54 1.91
C PRO A 504 17.00 -0.38 2.74
N HIS A 505 16.02 -0.69 3.60
CA HIS A 505 15.42 0.28 4.50
C HIS A 505 15.78 -0.02 5.96
N ASN A 506 16.43 0.92 6.64
CA ASN A 506 17.01 0.66 7.96
C ASN A 506 15.99 0.53 9.10
N PHE A 507 14.80 1.15 8.97
CA PHE A 507 13.86 1.35 10.08
C PHE A 507 12.54 0.56 10.00
N ILE A 508 12.28 -0.17 8.91
CA ILE A 508 11.03 -0.92 8.73
C ILE A 508 11.28 -2.41 9.03
N SER A 509 10.26 -3.11 9.52
CA SER A 509 10.31 -4.55 9.73
C SER A 509 10.51 -5.31 8.41
N GLY A 510 11.12 -6.49 8.45
CA GLY A 510 11.35 -7.31 7.26
C GLY A 510 10.07 -7.83 6.60
N ASP A 511 8.97 -7.89 7.37
CA ASP A 511 7.70 -8.45 6.92
C ASP A 511 7.01 -7.59 5.86
N PHE A 512 7.03 -6.26 6.01
CA PHE A 512 6.35 -5.36 5.08
C PHE A 512 6.95 -5.40 3.66
N PRO A 513 8.28 -5.27 3.47
CA PRO A 513 8.88 -5.42 2.14
C PRO A 513 8.51 -6.74 1.48
N ALA A 514 8.50 -7.85 2.21
CA ALA A 514 8.12 -9.15 1.67
C ALA A 514 6.65 -9.19 1.21
N MET A 515 5.74 -8.64 2.01
CA MET A 515 4.31 -8.54 1.66
C MET A 515 4.08 -7.65 0.43
N ILE A 516 4.81 -6.53 0.33
CA ILE A 516 4.70 -5.61 -0.81
C ILE A 516 5.25 -6.25 -2.08
N GLU A 517 6.39 -6.96 -1.98
CA GLU A 517 6.97 -7.67 -3.12
C GLU A 517 6.04 -8.76 -3.63
N GLN A 518 5.43 -9.55 -2.74
CA GLN A 518 4.43 -10.53 -3.12
C GLN A 518 3.22 -9.87 -3.82
N SER A 519 2.66 -8.81 -3.23
CA SER A 519 1.54 -8.08 -3.83
C SER A 519 1.87 -7.52 -5.23
N LEU A 520 3.08 -6.98 -5.41
CA LEU A 520 3.51 -6.47 -6.71
C LEU A 520 3.64 -7.59 -7.74
N ASN A 521 4.13 -8.77 -7.35
CA ASN A 521 4.19 -9.93 -8.24
C ASN A 521 2.79 -10.42 -8.62
N ASP A 522 1.88 -10.53 -7.64
CA ASP A 522 0.48 -10.92 -7.86
C ASP A 522 -0.20 -9.94 -8.86
N CYS A 523 0.06 -8.63 -8.73
CA CYS A 523 -0.45 -7.62 -9.66
C CYS A 523 0.12 -7.78 -11.08
N VAL A 524 1.40 -8.13 -11.22
CA VAL A 524 2.00 -8.41 -12.54
C VAL A 524 1.33 -9.59 -13.20
N GLU A 525 1.11 -10.68 -12.45
CA GLU A 525 0.44 -11.88 -12.95
C GLU A 525 -1.00 -11.58 -13.36
N GLU A 526 -1.77 -10.88 -12.51
CA GLU A 526 -3.16 -10.53 -12.79
C GLU A 526 -3.28 -9.61 -14.02
N VAL A 527 -2.43 -8.59 -14.15
CA VAL A 527 -2.43 -7.72 -15.33
C VAL A 527 -2.00 -8.47 -16.60
N ALA A 528 -1.06 -9.41 -16.50
CA ALA A 528 -0.65 -10.23 -17.63
C ALA A 528 -1.77 -11.18 -18.10
N GLU A 529 -2.51 -11.78 -17.17
CA GLU A 529 -3.69 -12.60 -17.50
C GLU A 529 -4.79 -11.76 -18.18
N ILE A 530 -5.09 -10.59 -17.61
CA ILE A 530 -6.05 -9.64 -18.17
C ILE A 530 -5.64 -9.23 -19.59
N LYS A 531 -4.36 -8.89 -19.79
CA LYS A 531 -3.81 -8.53 -21.09
C LYS A 531 -3.97 -9.65 -22.10
N LEU A 532 -3.68 -10.90 -21.73
CA LEU A 532 -3.83 -12.04 -22.63
C LEU A 532 -5.28 -12.24 -23.09
N VAL A 533 -6.25 -12.04 -22.19
CA VAL A 533 -7.69 -12.08 -22.54
C VAL A 533 -8.08 -10.91 -23.43
N ALA A 534 -7.61 -9.70 -23.09
CA ALA A 534 -7.85 -8.47 -23.86
C ALA A 534 -7.26 -8.57 -25.28
N GLU A 535 -6.03 -9.04 -25.44
CA GLU A 535 -5.36 -9.22 -26.73
C GLU A 535 -6.09 -10.20 -27.63
N LYS A 536 -6.63 -11.30 -27.09
CA LYS A 536 -7.43 -12.26 -27.88
C LYS A 536 -8.70 -11.61 -28.42
N SER A 537 -9.38 -10.82 -27.58
CA SER A 537 -10.60 -10.12 -27.97
C SER A 537 -10.31 -8.97 -28.94
N ALA A 538 -9.26 -8.18 -28.68
CA ALA A 538 -8.79 -7.11 -29.55
C ALA A 538 -8.36 -7.64 -30.93
N PHE A 539 -7.63 -8.76 -30.98
CA PHE A 539 -7.26 -9.43 -32.22
C PHE A 539 -8.50 -9.82 -33.03
N ARG A 540 -9.53 -10.36 -32.37
CA ARG A 540 -10.80 -10.71 -33.03
C ARG A 540 -11.47 -9.48 -33.62
N ILE A 541 -11.61 -8.40 -32.84
CA ILE A 541 -12.29 -7.16 -33.26
C ILE A 541 -11.57 -6.50 -34.43
N THR A 542 -10.23 -6.40 -34.36
CA THR A 542 -9.41 -5.79 -35.42
C THR A 542 -9.47 -6.55 -36.74
N HIS A 543 -9.51 -7.88 -36.71
CA HIS A 543 -9.57 -8.74 -37.90
C HIS A 543 -11.01 -9.09 -38.32
N MET A 544 -12.03 -8.46 -37.73
CA MET A 544 -13.44 -8.68 -38.08
C MET A 544 -13.71 -8.46 -39.58
N ASP A 545 -13.05 -7.47 -40.19
CA ASP A 545 -13.13 -7.23 -41.62
C ASP A 545 -12.83 -8.47 -42.46
N GLU A 546 -11.75 -9.17 -42.13
CA GLU A 546 -11.35 -10.38 -42.84
C GLU A 546 -12.43 -11.46 -42.70
N TYR A 547 -13.08 -11.52 -41.55
CA TYR A 547 -14.16 -12.47 -41.29
C TYR A 547 -15.39 -12.17 -42.13
N PHE A 548 -15.72 -10.89 -42.33
CA PHE A 548 -16.84 -10.46 -43.19
C PHE A 548 -16.45 -10.29 -44.67
N SER A 549 -15.16 -10.36 -45.01
CA SER A 549 -14.65 -10.17 -46.37
C SER A 549 -15.07 -11.28 -47.34
N GLN A 550 -15.11 -10.92 -48.63
CA GLN A 550 -15.51 -11.78 -49.75
C GLN A 550 -14.37 -12.65 -50.33
N GLN A 551 -13.16 -12.63 -49.74
CA GLN A 551 -12.04 -13.43 -50.23
C GLN A 551 -12.13 -14.90 -49.84
#